data_AF-A0A969SSJ9-F1
#
_entry.id   AF-A0A969SSJ9-F1
#
_cell.length_a   1.000
_cell.length_b   1.000
_cell.length_c   1.000
_cell.angle_alpha   90.00
_cell.angle_beta   90.00
_cell.angle_gamma   90.00
#
_symmetry.space_group_name_H-M   'P 1'
#
loop_
_entity.id
_entity.type
_entity.pdbx_description
1 polymer ?
#
loop_
_entity_poly.entity_id
_entity_poly.type
_entity_poly.pdbx_seq_one_letter_code
_entity_poly.pdbx_strand_id
1 'polypeptide(L)'
;MELESLISKSLQSHRLYCEIRKRIPNIHQEIYHQVYQIILQEASNVCDENELQKLFIKLPLDNLLKQQTYQQIDILAINAKTISQSLNIQQLYPPETKKYLSACQQLFYATRISGRMKRPYINYRTSKFYQDIIHEYEMQIWRFICEQIRKFEYDKSQNISYENLSRFMTWLNGCSNNLFKKALDKYNKISPELLLIEDNLNENNDYINTLASSEEIPLSAKIINLIEQDEMGVFRSEHIKNKPQANFREIVLLLRDGNKMKDIADNFDVPLQSLYTLQKRCIDKYRNYIKKNI
;
A
#
# COMPACT_ATOMS: atom_id res chain seq x y z
N MET A 1 1.50 -36.71 -26.28
CA MET A 1 0.06 -36.47 -26.01
C MET A 1 -0.22 -36.38 -24.51
N GLU A 2 0.34 -37.25 -23.66
CA GLU A 2 0.13 -37.19 -22.20
C GLU A 2 0.83 -36.00 -21.53
N LEU A 3 2.07 -35.68 -21.92
CA LEU A 3 2.84 -34.55 -21.36
C LEU A 3 2.18 -33.19 -21.61
N GLU A 4 1.76 -32.91 -22.84
CA GLU A 4 1.07 -31.67 -23.22
C GLU A 4 -0.25 -31.50 -22.46
N SER A 5 -1.01 -32.61 -22.32
CA SER A 5 -2.25 -32.63 -21.54
C SER A 5 -1.99 -32.33 -20.06
N LEU A 6 -0.92 -32.90 -19.49
CA LEU A 6 -0.50 -32.66 -18.12
C LEU A 6 -0.08 -31.20 -17.88
N ILE A 7 0.77 -30.64 -18.73
CA ILE A 7 1.21 -29.23 -18.66
C ILE A 7 -0.01 -28.29 -18.74
N SER A 8 -0.91 -28.55 -19.68
CA SER A 8 -2.13 -27.77 -19.87
C SER A 8 -3.03 -27.80 -18.63
N LYS A 9 -3.29 -29.00 -18.07
CA LYS A 9 -4.09 -29.14 -16.83
C LYS A 9 -3.44 -28.44 -15.64
N SER A 10 -2.12 -28.57 -15.48
CA SER A 10 -1.37 -27.92 -14.40
C SER A 10 -1.43 -26.40 -14.50
N LEU A 11 -1.25 -25.84 -15.69
CA LEU A 11 -1.38 -24.39 -15.93
C LEU A 11 -2.80 -23.88 -15.68
N GLN A 12 -3.81 -24.57 -16.23
CA GLN A 12 -5.19 -24.11 -16.19
C GLN A 12 -5.78 -24.15 -14.77
N SER A 13 -5.32 -25.09 -13.94
CA SER A 13 -5.71 -25.20 -12.53
C SER A 13 -4.88 -24.30 -11.61
N HIS A 14 -3.83 -23.66 -12.11
CA HIS A 14 -2.92 -22.87 -11.30
C HIS A 14 -3.57 -21.55 -10.82
N ARG A 15 -3.58 -21.30 -9.50
CA ARG A 15 -4.22 -20.13 -8.87
C ARG A 15 -3.83 -18.79 -9.52
N LEU A 16 -2.53 -18.56 -9.73
CA LEU A 16 -2.06 -17.32 -10.37
C LEU A 16 -2.54 -17.19 -11.82
N TYR A 17 -2.60 -18.28 -12.57
CA TYR A 17 -3.12 -18.24 -13.93
C TYR A 17 -4.62 -17.90 -13.93
N CYS A 18 -5.40 -18.46 -13.01
CA CYS A 18 -6.81 -18.11 -12.85
C CYS A 18 -6.99 -16.61 -12.54
N GLU A 19 -6.15 -16.04 -11.67
CA GLU A 19 -6.17 -14.60 -11.38
C GLU A 19 -5.79 -13.75 -12.61
N ILE A 20 -4.75 -14.14 -13.35
CA ILE A 20 -4.34 -13.49 -14.61
C ILE A 20 -5.52 -13.51 -15.60
N ARG A 21 -6.10 -14.69 -15.86
CA ARG A 21 -7.25 -14.86 -16.75
C ARG A 21 -8.45 -13.98 -16.35
N LYS A 22 -8.71 -13.86 -15.05
CA LYS A 22 -9.84 -13.07 -14.53
C LYS A 22 -9.59 -11.56 -14.59
N ARG A 23 -8.37 -11.10 -14.30
CA ARG A 23 -8.07 -9.67 -14.08
C ARG A 23 -7.46 -8.97 -15.30
N ILE A 24 -6.77 -9.71 -16.16
CA ILE A 24 -6.11 -9.21 -17.37
C ILE A 24 -6.45 -10.13 -18.58
N PRO A 25 -7.74 -10.23 -18.94
CA PRO A 25 -8.21 -11.19 -19.95
C PRO A 25 -7.63 -10.93 -21.35
N ASN A 26 -7.14 -9.73 -21.65
CA ASN A 26 -6.61 -9.42 -22.96
C ASN A 26 -5.20 -9.96 -23.20
N ILE A 27 -4.47 -10.35 -22.15
CA ILE A 27 -3.07 -10.81 -22.26
C ILE A 27 -2.82 -12.19 -21.63
N HIS A 28 -3.87 -12.81 -21.07
CA HIS A 28 -3.72 -14.09 -20.37
C HIS A 28 -3.37 -15.24 -21.31
N GLN A 29 -3.79 -15.18 -22.57
CA GLN A 29 -3.50 -16.22 -23.56
C GLN A 29 -2.05 -16.14 -24.02
N GLU A 30 -1.50 -14.94 -24.21
CA GLU A 30 -0.09 -14.74 -24.51
C GLU A 30 0.78 -15.22 -23.37
N ILE A 31 0.45 -14.86 -22.11
CA ILE A 31 1.16 -15.36 -20.93
C ILE A 31 1.08 -16.89 -20.85
N TYR A 32 -0.11 -17.45 -21.06
CA TYR A 32 -0.31 -18.90 -21.08
C TYR A 32 0.59 -19.57 -22.12
N HIS A 33 0.56 -19.06 -23.36
CA HIS A 33 1.31 -19.64 -24.47
C HIS A 33 2.83 -19.56 -24.21
N GLN A 34 3.33 -18.41 -23.74
CA GLN A 34 4.74 -18.24 -23.42
C GLN A 34 5.20 -19.21 -22.32
N VAL A 35 4.44 -19.31 -21.22
CA VAL A 35 4.79 -20.25 -20.14
C VAL A 35 4.67 -21.70 -20.60
N TYR A 36 3.64 -22.02 -21.37
CA TYR A 36 3.43 -23.35 -21.95
C TYR A 36 4.63 -23.77 -22.81
N GLN A 37 5.11 -22.89 -23.69
CA GLN A 37 6.27 -23.17 -24.55
C GLN A 37 7.55 -23.38 -23.74
N ILE A 38 7.78 -22.56 -22.70
CA ILE A 38 8.96 -22.72 -21.81
C ILE A 38 8.93 -24.09 -21.14
N ILE A 39 7.79 -24.48 -20.55
CA ILE A 39 7.67 -25.78 -19.87
C ILE A 39 7.81 -26.92 -20.87
N LEU A 40 7.23 -26.80 -22.06
CA LEU A 40 7.32 -27.83 -23.10
C LEU A 40 8.77 -28.02 -23.57
N GLN A 41 9.54 -26.94 -23.76
CA GLN A 41 10.95 -27.00 -24.12
C GLN A 41 11.79 -27.66 -23.03
N GLU A 42 11.61 -27.24 -21.78
CA GLU A 42 12.33 -27.82 -20.64
C GLU A 42 11.97 -29.30 -20.42
N ALA A 43 10.69 -29.65 -20.54
CA ALA A 43 10.22 -31.03 -20.41
C ALA A 43 10.68 -31.93 -21.55
N SER A 44 10.87 -31.39 -22.76
CA SER A 44 11.40 -32.14 -23.91
C SER A 44 12.87 -32.54 -23.72
N ASN A 45 13.60 -31.87 -22.83
CA ASN A 45 14.99 -32.19 -22.50
C ASN A 45 15.12 -33.25 -21.39
N VAL A 46 14.00 -33.74 -20.85
CA VAL A 46 13.97 -34.69 -19.74
C VAL A 46 13.49 -36.06 -20.22
N CYS A 47 14.29 -37.10 -19.99
CA CYS A 47 14.01 -38.46 -20.47
C CYS A 47 13.25 -39.36 -19.48
N ASP A 48 13.12 -38.98 -18.19
CA ASP A 48 12.51 -39.79 -17.12
C ASP A 48 11.31 -39.08 -16.46
N GLU A 49 10.26 -39.84 -16.17
CA GLU A 49 9.02 -39.40 -15.53
C GLU A 49 9.26 -38.88 -14.09
N ASN A 50 10.22 -39.46 -13.36
CA ASN A 50 10.64 -38.95 -12.05
C ASN A 50 11.35 -37.59 -12.14
N GLU A 51 12.02 -37.32 -13.27
CA GLU A 51 12.66 -36.03 -13.50
C GLU A 51 11.68 -34.97 -13.98
N LEU A 52 10.62 -35.34 -14.69
CA LEU A 52 9.51 -34.45 -15.02
C LEU A 52 8.81 -33.93 -13.76
N GLN A 53 8.57 -34.80 -12.77
CA GLN A 53 8.03 -34.36 -11.47
C GLN A 53 8.98 -33.40 -10.74
N LYS A 54 10.29 -33.65 -10.79
CA LYS A 54 11.31 -32.74 -10.23
C LYS A 54 11.37 -31.40 -10.99
N LEU A 55 11.08 -31.38 -12.28
CA LEU A 55 11.06 -30.16 -13.10
C LEU A 55 9.97 -29.19 -12.65
N PHE A 56 8.77 -29.68 -12.34
CA PHE A 56 7.68 -28.85 -11.77
C PHE A 56 7.99 -28.34 -10.35
N ILE A 57 8.89 -29.01 -9.62
CA ILE A 57 9.41 -28.54 -8.33
C ILE A 57 10.52 -27.49 -8.53
N LYS A 58 11.39 -27.68 -9.54
CA LYS A 58 12.55 -26.81 -9.84
C LYS A 58 12.18 -25.52 -10.59
N LEU A 59 11.17 -25.54 -11.45
CA LEU A 59 10.58 -24.35 -12.09
C LEU A 59 9.26 -24.04 -11.40
N PRO A 60 9.23 -23.15 -10.38
CA PRO A 60 7.98 -22.77 -9.75
C PRO A 60 7.12 -22.08 -10.80
N LEU A 61 5.98 -22.69 -11.13
CA LEU A 61 5.04 -22.17 -12.13
C LEU A 61 4.64 -20.72 -11.81
N ASP A 62 4.54 -20.40 -10.53
CA ASP A 62 4.38 -19.05 -9.99
C ASP A 62 5.40 -18.05 -10.53
N ASN A 63 6.67 -18.42 -10.54
CA ASN A 63 7.75 -17.53 -10.95
C ASN A 63 7.73 -17.31 -12.46
N LEU A 64 7.46 -18.36 -13.24
CA LEU A 64 7.30 -18.23 -14.70
C LEU A 64 6.13 -17.32 -15.04
N LEU A 65 4.96 -17.54 -14.43
CA LEU A 65 3.78 -16.70 -14.66
C LEU A 65 4.04 -15.24 -14.29
N LYS A 66 4.71 -14.98 -13.16
CA LYS A 66 5.11 -13.62 -12.76
C LYS A 66 6.12 -13.01 -13.73
N GLN A 67 7.11 -13.78 -14.18
CA GLN A 67 8.12 -13.32 -15.12
C GLN A 67 7.51 -12.91 -16.46
N GLN A 68 6.63 -13.74 -17.02
CA GLN A 68 5.92 -13.42 -18.25
C GLN A 68 4.97 -12.23 -18.04
N THR A 69 4.33 -12.13 -16.87
CA THR A 69 3.53 -10.95 -16.52
C THR A 69 4.39 -9.68 -16.55
N TYR A 70 5.65 -9.70 -16.07
CA TYR A 70 6.53 -8.53 -16.15
C TYR A 70 6.78 -8.08 -17.60
N GLN A 71 7.02 -9.03 -18.50
CA GLN A 71 7.26 -8.71 -19.91
C GLN A 71 6.03 -8.02 -20.54
N GLN A 72 4.83 -8.42 -20.13
CA GLN A 72 3.59 -7.84 -20.63
C GLN A 72 3.26 -6.46 -20.04
N ILE A 73 3.78 -6.11 -18.86
CA ILE A 73 3.50 -4.82 -18.21
C ILE A 73 3.93 -3.63 -19.09
N ASP A 74 5.08 -3.71 -19.75
CA ASP A 74 5.56 -2.60 -20.61
C ASP A 74 4.67 -2.42 -21.85
N ILE A 75 4.16 -3.52 -22.42
CA ILE A 75 3.21 -3.49 -23.54
C ILE A 75 1.90 -2.82 -23.10
N LEU A 76 1.38 -3.20 -21.92
CA LEU A 76 0.20 -2.57 -21.34
C LEU A 76 0.41 -1.08 -21.06
N ALA A 77 1.60 -0.69 -20.59
CA ALA A 77 1.93 0.71 -20.33
C ALA A 77 1.97 1.55 -21.62
N ILE A 78 2.56 1.02 -22.68
CA ILE A 78 2.57 1.66 -24.01
C ILE A 78 1.14 1.79 -24.53
N ASN A 79 0.34 0.72 -24.47
CA ASN A 79 -1.05 0.74 -24.92
C ASN A 79 -1.89 1.79 -24.16
N ALA A 80 -1.77 1.83 -22.82
CA ALA A 80 -2.46 2.82 -21.99
C ALA A 80 -2.03 4.26 -22.33
N LYS A 81 -0.73 4.48 -22.57
CA LYS A 81 -0.20 5.78 -23.03
C LYS A 81 -0.77 6.19 -24.39
N THR A 82 -0.73 5.31 -25.38
CA THR A 82 -1.24 5.58 -26.73
C THR A 82 -2.73 5.94 -26.70
N ILE A 83 -3.54 5.16 -25.96
CA ILE A 83 -4.95 5.49 -25.78
C ILE A 83 -5.10 6.85 -25.09
N SER A 84 -4.32 7.11 -24.04
CA SER A 84 -4.33 8.40 -23.34
C SER A 84 -4.05 9.58 -24.27
N GLN A 85 -3.10 9.45 -25.21
CA GLN A 85 -2.76 10.50 -26.18
C GLN A 85 -3.88 10.74 -27.20
N SER A 86 -4.67 9.71 -27.53
CA SER A 86 -5.81 9.83 -28.44
C SER A 86 -7.06 10.44 -27.78
N LEU A 87 -7.09 10.61 -26.46
CA LEU A 87 -8.24 11.20 -25.76
C LEU A 87 -8.40 12.68 -26.09
N ASN A 88 -9.50 13.03 -26.78
CA ASN A 88 -9.90 14.41 -26.94
C ASN A 88 -10.64 14.89 -25.67
N ILE A 89 -10.01 15.81 -24.93
CA ILE A 89 -10.46 16.29 -23.60
C ILE A 89 -11.72 17.18 -23.71
N GLN A 90 -12.14 17.54 -24.93
CA GLN A 90 -13.27 18.46 -25.17
C GLN A 90 -14.66 17.82 -25.00
N GLN A 91 -14.77 16.49 -24.94
CA GLN A 91 -16.06 15.82 -24.70
C GLN A 91 -16.21 15.43 -23.22
N LEU A 92 -17.42 15.59 -22.66
CA LEU A 92 -17.69 15.33 -21.25
C LEU A 92 -17.45 13.85 -20.86
N TYR A 93 -17.71 12.89 -21.77
CA TYR A 93 -17.47 11.45 -21.56
C TYR A 93 -17.29 10.67 -22.89
N PRO A 94 -16.15 10.81 -23.59
CA PRO A 94 -15.93 10.08 -24.82
C PRO A 94 -15.80 8.56 -24.58
N PRO A 95 -16.23 7.70 -25.53
CA PRO A 95 -16.05 6.26 -25.44
C PRO A 95 -14.57 5.84 -25.30
N GLU A 96 -13.64 6.69 -25.76
CA GLU A 96 -12.21 6.50 -25.52
C GLU A 96 -11.84 6.55 -24.03
N THR A 97 -12.57 7.30 -23.18
CA THR A 97 -12.35 7.34 -21.72
C THR A 97 -12.58 5.97 -21.09
N LYS A 98 -13.60 5.23 -21.53
CA LYS A 98 -13.85 3.86 -21.04
C LYS A 98 -12.73 2.91 -21.46
N LYS A 99 -12.26 3.02 -22.71
CA LYS A 99 -11.11 2.24 -23.22
C LYS A 99 -9.83 2.57 -22.44
N TYR A 100 -9.60 3.85 -22.15
CA TYR A 100 -8.47 4.31 -21.36
C TYR A 100 -8.48 3.75 -19.94
N LEU A 101 -9.59 3.91 -19.23
CA LEU A 101 -9.72 3.39 -17.86
C LEU A 101 -9.57 1.86 -17.84
N SER A 102 -10.10 1.15 -18.82
CA SER A 102 -9.88 -0.30 -18.97
C SER A 102 -8.41 -0.64 -19.18
N ALA A 103 -7.69 0.10 -20.03
CA ALA A 103 -6.27 -0.11 -20.28
C ALA A 103 -5.42 0.17 -19.03
N CYS A 104 -5.70 1.27 -18.31
CA CYS A 104 -5.07 1.55 -17.03
C CYS A 104 -5.37 0.43 -16.03
N GLN A 105 -6.61 -0.05 -15.97
CA GLN A 105 -7.03 -1.08 -15.02
C GLN A 105 -6.28 -2.39 -15.24
N GLN A 106 -6.11 -2.79 -16.49
CA GLN A 106 -5.30 -3.95 -16.86
C GLN A 106 -3.84 -3.77 -16.44
N LEU A 107 -3.26 -2.59 -16.71
CA LEU A 107 -1.89 -2.27 -16.30
C LEU A 107 -1.72 -2.33 -14.78
N PHE A 108 -2.67 -1.78 -14.02
CA PHE A 108 -2.67 -1.83 -12.56
C PHE A 108 -2.74 -3.27 -12.04
N TYR A 109 -3.64 -4.10 -12.58
CA TYR A 109 -3.75 -5.49 -12.15
C TYR A 109 -2.53 -6.32 -12.54
N ALA A 110 -1.97 -6.13 -13.74
CA ALA A 110 -0.72 -6.76 -14.13
C ALA A 110 0.40 -6.41 -13.14
N THR A 111 0.53 -5.11 -12.81
CA THR A 111 1.49 -4.60 -11.81
C THR A 111 1.27 -5.24 -10.43
N ARG A 112 0.02 -5.40 -10.00
CA ARG A 112 -0.32 -6.03 -8.71
C ARG A 112 0.01 -7.51 -8.66
N ILE A 113 -0.41 -8.28 -9.67
CA ILE A 113 -0.16 -9.73 -9.79
C ILE A 113 1.34 -10.02 -9.87
N SER A 114 2.09 -9.12 -10.49
CA SER A 114 3.55 -9.17 -10.60
C SER A 114 4.26 -9.31 -9.25
N GLY A 115 3.69 -8.75 -8.16
CA GLY A 115 4.28 -8.78 -6.83
C GLY A 115 5.57 -7.96 -6.65
N ARG A 116 6.02 -7.19 -7.66
CA ARG A 116 7.25 -6.36 -7.61
C ARG A 116 7.00 -4.89 -7.25
N MET A 117 5.76 -4.53 -6.90
CA MET A 117 5.50 -3.19 -6.37
C MET A 117 6.26 -3.05 -5.05
N LYS A 118 7.16 -2.07 -4.99
CA LYS A 118 7.92 -1.78 -3.78
C LYS A 118 6.93 -1.37 -2.70
N ARG A 119 6.71 -2.25 -1.73
CA ARG A 119 5.94 -1.93 -0.52
C ARG A 119 6.88 -1.27 0.48
N PRO A 120 6.66 -0.02 0.86
CA PRO A 120 7.50 0.64 1.83
C PRO A 120 7.44 -0.13 3.14
N TYR A 121 8.62 -0.34 3.72
CA TYR A 121 8.74 -0.96 5.02
C TYR A 121 8.16 0.00 6.07
N ILE A 122 7.04 -0.40 6.67
CA ILE A 122 6.61 0.17 7.94
C ILE A 122 7.26 -0.68 9.02
N ASN A 123 7.77 -0.07 10.10
CA ASN A 123 8.24 -0.83 11.26
C ASN A 123 7.04 -1.58 11.85
N TYR A 124 6.94 -2.86 11.52
CA TYR A 124 5.70 -3.62 11.33
C TYR A 124 5.12 -4.26 12.59
N ARG A 125 5.58 -3.89 13.79
CA ARG A 125 5.19 -4.63 15.01
C ARG A 125 3.84 -4.23 15.60
N THR A 126 3.14 -3.20 15.10
CA THR A 126 1.99 -2.63 15.82
C THR A 126 0.80 -2.07 15.01
N SER A 127 0.84 -1.93 13.69
CA SER A 127 -0.27 -1.24 12.99
C SER A 127 -1.38 -2.20 12.54
N LYS A 128 -2.49 -2.25 13.31
CA LYS A 128 -3.78 -2.83 12.89
C LYS A 128 -4.28 -2.27 11.55
N PHE A 129 -3.76 -1.11 11.16
CA PHE A 129 -4.12 -0.33 9.98
C PHE A 129 -3.19 -0.52 8.80
N TYR A 130 -2.17 -1.39 8.91
CA TYR A 130 -1.23 -1.64 7.82
C TYR A 130 -1.95 -2.02 6.52
N GLN A 131 -2.99 -2.86 6.59
CA GLN A 131 -3.76 -3.24 5.41
C GLN A 131 -4.52 -2.05 4.81
N ASP A 132 -5.09 -1.18 5.63
CA ASP A 132 -5.81 0.01 5.15
C ASP A 132 -4.87 1.02 4.49
N ILE A 133 -3.68 1.22 5.07
CA ILE A 133 -2.63 2.05 4.48
C ILE A 133 -2.15 1.44 3.16
N ILE A 134 -2.00 0.12 3.08
CA ILE A 134 -1.64 -0.58 1.84
C ILE A 134 -2.74 -0.46 0.79
N HIS A 135 -4.01 -0.55 1.16
CA HIS A 135 -5.13 -0.34 0.24
C HIS A 135 -5.17 1.10 -0.28
N GLU A 136 -4.98 2.09 0.59
CA GLU A 136 -4.88 3.50 0.18
C GLU A 136 -3.65 3.72 -0.72
N TYR A 137 -2.53 3.05 -0.44
CA TYR A 137 -1.35 3.08 -1.31
C TYR A 137 -1.63 2.47 -2.69
N GLU A 138 -2.32 1.33 -2.76
CA GLU A 138 -2.79 0.73 -4.02
C GLU A 138 -3.71 1.72 -4.78
N MET A 139 -4.57 2.46 -4.08
CA MET A 139 -5.41 3.51 -4.67
C MET A 139 -4.61 4.72 -5.18
N GLN A 140 -3.54 5.12 -4.48
CA GLN A 140 -2.65 6.19 -4.95
C GLN A 140 -1.88 5.74 -6.20
N ILE A 141 -1.45 4.48 -6.27
CA ILE A 141 -0.87 3.91 -7.50
C ILE A 141 -1.89 3.96 -8.63
N TRP A 142 -3.12 3.50 -8.40
CA TRP A 142 -4.18 3.53 -9.41
C TRP A 142 -4.36 4.93 -10.01
N ARG A 143 -4.50 5.95 -9.16
CA ARG A 143 -4.63 7.35 -9.58
C ARG A 143 -3.41 7.84 -10.34
N PHE A 144 -2.21 7.55 -9.82
CA PHE A 144 -0.97 7.91 -10.48
C PHE A 144 -0.87 7.35 -11.89
N ILE A 145 -1.23 6.07 -12.09
CA ILE A 145 -1.26 5.47 -13.42
C ILE A 145 -2.22 6.25 -14.33
N CYS A 146 -3.46 6.47 -13.89
CA CYS A 146 -4.47 7.19 -14.66
C CYS A 146 -4.12 8.65 -14.95
N GLU A 147 -3.33 9.32 -14.12
CA GLU A 147 -2.98 10.73 -14.29
C GLU A 147 -1.67 10.93 -15.07
N GLN A 148 -0.71 10.02 -14.87
CA GLN A 148 0.69 10.28 -15.23
C GLN A 148 1.22 9.36 -16.32
N ILE A 149 0.46 8.36 -16.79
CA ILE A 149 0.91 7.43 -17.84
C ILE A 149 1.34 8.13 -19.13
N ARG A 150 0.80 9.33 -19.44
CA ARG A 150 1.25 10.15 -20.59
C ARG A 150 2.73 10.53 -20.51
N LYS A 151 3.24 10.70 -19.30
CA LYS A 151 4.63 11.09 -19.01
C LYS A 151 5.58 9.90 -18.96
N PHE A 152 5.05 8.66 -19.05
CA PHE A 152 5.90 7.48 -19.11
C PHE A 152 6.66 7.48 -20.44
N GLU A 153 7.99 7.44 -20.39
CA GLU A 153 8.85 7.36 -21.56
C GLU A 153 9.40 5.94 -21.70
N TYR A 154 9.20 5.36 -22.88
CA TYR A 154 9.71 4.04 -23.22
C TYR A 154 10.86 4.20 -24.22
N ASP A 155 12.09 4.17 -23.73
CA ASP A 155 13.28 4.26 -24.57
C ASP A 155 13.87 2.87 -24.81
N LYS A 156 13.65 2.29 -26.00
CA LYS A 156 14.17 0.97 -26.38
C LYS A 156 15.69 0.82 -26.18
N SER A 157 16.46 1.92 -26.29
CA SER A 157 17.93 1.89 -26.26
C SER A 157 18.56 1.68 -24.89
N GLN A 158 17.81 1.85 -23.79
CA GLN A 158 18.31 1.63 -22.43
C GLN A 158 18.40 0.13 -22.13
N ASN A 159 19.59 -0.45 -22.27
CA ASN A 159 19.94 -1.79 -21.81
C ASN A 159 19.86 -1.85 -20.27
N ILE A 160 18.70 -2.22 -19.73
CA ILE A 160 18.57 -2.50 -18.30
C ILE A 160 18.94 -3.96 -18.08
N SER A 161 20.17 -4.21 -17.63
CA SER A 161 20.54 -5.49 -17.01
C SER A 161 20.14 -5.46 -15.53
N TYR A 162 18.94 -5.92 -15.23
CA TYR A 162 18.65 -6.68 -14.01
C TYR A 162 17.56 -7.66 -14.39
N GLU A 163 17.99 -8.86 -14.76
CA GLU A 163 17.20 -9.96 -15.29
C GLU A 163 15.73 -9.94 -14.81
N ASN A 164 14.83 -9.52 -15.70
CA ASN A 164 13.37 -9.65 -15.59
C ASN A 164 12.55 -8.55 -14.88
N LEU A 165 12.97 -7.29 -14.85
CA LEU A 165 12.09 -6.17 -14.41
C LEU A 165 11.59 -5.30 -15.56
N SER A 166 10.27 -5.05 -15.60
CA SER A 166 9.65 -4.12 -16.55
C SER A 166 10.10 -2.68 -16.30
N ARG A 167 10.24 -1.89 -17.37
CA ARG A 167 10.62 -0.47 -17.29
C ARG A 167 9.57 0.38 -16.60
N PHE A 168 8.31 0.11 -16.90
CA PHE A 168 7.19 0.72 -16.21
C PHE A 168 7.24 0.43 -14.70
N MET A 169 7.58 -0.80 -14.29
CA MET A 169 7.76 -1.13 -12.87
C MET A 169 8.88 -0.32 -12.22
N THR A 170 10.02 -0.13 -12.91
CA THR A 170 11.12 0.71 -12.41
C THR A 170 10.67 2.15 -12.24
N TRP A 171 9.96 2.72 -13.22
CA TRP A 171 9.40 4.07 -13.15
C TRP A 171 8.40 4.23 -12.00
N LEU A 172 7.46 3.29 -11.87
CA LEU A 172 6.48 3.27 -10.78
C LEU A 172 7.15 3.15 -9.41
N ASN A 173 8.12 2.24 -9.28
CA ASN A 173 8.87 2.03 -8.04
C ASN A 173 9.73 3.26 -7.67
N GLY A 174 10.22 4.02 -8.65
CA GLY A 174 10.87 5.32 -8.41
C GLY A 174 9.95 6.34 -7.73
N CYS A 175 8.64 6.25 -7.98
CA CYS A 175 7.63 7.12 -7.38
C CYS A 175 7.00 6.54 -6.09
N SER A 176 7.32 5.29 -5.73
CA SER A 176 6.68 4.56 -4.63
C SER A 176 6.67 5.30 -3.29
N ASN A 177 7.80 5.86 -2.87
CA ASN A 177 7.92 6.59 -1.60
C ASN A 177 6.97 7.80 -1.53
N ASN A 178 6.86 8.56 -2.63
CA ASN A 178 5.99 9.74 -2.70
C ASN A 178 4.51 9.34 -2.70
N LEU A 179 4.16 8.29 -3.44
CA LEU A 179 2.80 7.75 -3.47
C LEU A 179 2.37 7.19 -2.11
N PHE A 180 3.30 6.55 -1.42
CA PHE A 180 3.05 6.03 -0.08
C PHE A 180 2.89 7.15 0.95
N LYS A 181 3.71 8.19 0.89
CA LYS A 181 3.54 9.38 1.72
C LYS A 181 2.14 10.00 1.53
N LYS A 182 1.68 10.12 0.29
CA LYS A 182 0.30 10.59 -0.01
C LYS A 182 -0.77 9.69 0.61
N ALA A 183 -0.57 8.38 0.57
CA ALA A 183 -1.50 7.43 1.16
C ALA A 183 -1.57 7.60 2.69
N LEU A 184 -0.41 7.71 3.34
CA LEU A 184 -0.32 7.96 4.78
C LEU A 184 -0.95 9.30 5.17
N ASP A 185 -0.64 10.37 4.44
CA ASP A 185 -1.21 11.71 4.68
C ASP A 185 -2.74 11.72 4.52
N LYS A 186 -3.27 10.98 3.54
CA LYS A 186 -4.71 10.85 3.31
C LYS A 186 -5.39 10.02 4.39
N TYR A 187 -4.76 8.90 4.78
CA TYR A 187 -5.24 8.06 5.87
C TYR A 187 -5.32 8.86 7.18
N ASN A 188 -4.26 9.60 7.52
CA ASN A 188 -4.19 10.43 8.73
C ASN A 188 -5.22 11.56 8.76
N LYS A 189 -5.65 12.06 7.60
CA LYS A 189 -6.71 13.09 7.50
C LYS A 189 -8.11 12.54 7.69
N ILE A 190 -8.37 11.30 7.27
CA ILE A 190 -9.69 10.66 7.33
C ILE A 190 -9.93 10.02 8.70
N SER A 191 -8.86 9.57 9.36
CA SER A 191 -8.90 8.98 10.69
C SER A 191 -7.94 9.70 11.63
N PRO A 192 -8.22 10.97 12.00
CA PRO A 192 -7.38 11.74 12.93
C PRO A 192 -7.29 11.08 14.33
N GLU A 193 -8.26 10.22 14.67
CA GLU A 193 -8.34 9.47 15.93
C GLU A 193 -7.18 8.48 16.14
N LEU A 194 -6.42 8.13 15.11
CA LEU A 194 -5.35 7.11 15.18
C LEU A 194 -3.96 7.66 15.51
N LEU A 195 -3.78 8.99 15.52
CA LEU A 195 -2.57 9.60 16.08
C LEU A 195 -2.52 9.50 17.62
N LEU A 196 -3.61 9.06 18.27
CA LEU A 196 -3.71 8.89 19.73
C LEU A 196 -3.70 7.41 20.18
N ILE A 197 -3.64 6.43 19.26
CA ILE A 197 -3.73 4.99 19.58
C ILE A 197 -2.52 4.19 19.05
N GLU A 198 -1.32 4.78 19.01
CA GLU A 198 -0.11 3.97 18.83
C GLU A 198 0.47 3.41 20.15
N ASP A 199 -0.04 3.83 21.32
CA ASP A 199 0.49 3.34 22.61
C ASP A 199 -0.43 2.44 23.42
N ASN A 200 -1.65 2.12 22.99
CA ASN A 200 -2.48 1.09 23.63
C ASN A 200 -2.90 0.14 22.53
N LEU A 201 -2.34 -1.05 22.41
CA LEU A 201 -2.94 -2.28 22.94
C LEU A 201 -1.97 -3.46 22.71
N ASN A 202 -1.29 -3.88 23.77
CA ASN A 202 -1.04 -5.31 24.01
C ASN A 202 -1.84 -5.65 25.28
N GLU A 203 -2.47 -6.81 25.26
CA GLU A 203 -3.27 -7.44 26.33
C GLU A 203 -4.74 -7.00 26.39
N ASN A 204 -5.56 -7.52 25.48
CA ASN A 204 -6.39 -8.69 25.76
C ASN A 204 -7.26 -9.03 24.55
N ASN A 205 -7.18 -10.30 24.15
CA ASN A 205 -8.14 -10.92 23.25
C ASN A 205 -9.51 -10.90 23.91
N ASP A 206 -10.52 -10.38 23.22
CA ASP A 206 -11.86 -10.98 23.11
C ASP A 206 -12.80 -10.01 22.38
N TYR A 207 -12.90 -10.14 21.05
CA TYR A 207 -14.04 -9.62 20.30
C TYR A 207 -14.41 -10.57 19.17
N ILE A 208 -14.97 -11.72 19.57
CA ILE A 208 -16.12 -12.27 18.87
C ILE A 208 -17.25 -12.20 19.88
N ASN A 209 -18.07 -11.15 19.81
CA ASN A 209 -19.52 -11.25 19.98
C ASN A 209 -20.21 -9.87 19.98
N THR A 210 -21.20 -9.77 19.10
CA THR A 210 -22.47 -9.06 19.27
C THR A 210 -22.54 -7.56 18.94
N LEU A 211 -23.19 -7.31 17.81
CA LEU A 211 -24.01 -6.14 17.51
C LEU A 211 -24.95 -5.79 18.68
N ALA A 212 -24.80 -4.63 19.31
CA ALA A 212 -25.88 -3.92 19.99
C ALA A 212 -25.51 -2.45 20.23
N SER A 213 -26.51 -1.59 20.05
CA SER A 213 -26.46 -0.14 20.23
C SER A 213 -26.20 0.30 21.68
N SER A 214 -25.23 1.19 21.87
CA SER A 214 -25.34 2.36 22.75
C SER A 214 -24.41 3.44 22.19
N GLU A 215 -24.79 4.72 22.32
CA GLU A 215 -23.92 5.85 22.00
C GLU A 215 -22.76 5.90 22.99
N GLU A 216 -21.78 5.00 22.84
CA GLU A 216 -20.55 5.08 23.61
C GLU A 216 -19.71 6.22 23.05
N ILE A 217 -19.49 7.24 23.89
CA ILE A 217 -18.53 8.30 23.62
C ILE A 217 -17.20 7.64 23.21
N PRO A 218 -16.68 7.93 22.01
CA PRO A 218 -15.44 7.33 21.51
C PRO A 218 -14.32 7.45 22.55
N LEU A 219 -13.48 6.42 22.65
CA LEU A 219 -12.36 6.40 23.62
C LEU A 219 -11.47 7.65 23.48
N SER A 220 -11.27 8.13 22.24
CA SER A 220 -10.59 9.38 21.93
C SER A 220 -11.22 10.58 22.64
N ALA A 221 -12.54 10.72 22.59
CA ALA A 221 -13.26 11.79 23.27
C ALA A 221 -13.16 11.68 24.80
N LYS A 222 -13.16 10.47 25.36
CA LYS A 222 -12.92 10.27 26.82
C LYS A 222 -11.50 10.70 27.24
N ILE A 223 -10.49 10.37 26.43
CA ILE A 223 -9.08 10.77 26.68
C ILE A 223 -8.93 12.29 26.61
N ILE A 224 -9.49 12.91 25.57
CA ILE A 224 -9.47 14.37 25.41
C ILE A 224 -10.18 15.05 26.57
N ASN A 225 -11.36 14.56 26.99
CA ASN A 225 -12.08 15.12 28.13
C ASN A 225 -11.26 15.03 29.43
N LEU A 226 -10.59 13.90 29.67
CA LEU A 226 -9.71 13.73 30.84
C LEU A 226 -8.54 14.74 30.83
N ILE A 227 -7.92 14.95 29.66
CA ILE A 227 -6.82 15.91 29.48
C ILE A 227 -7.31 17.36 29.55
N GLU A 228 -8.50 17.65 29.06
CA GLU A 228 -9.11 18.98 29.09
C GLU A 228 -9.50 19.37 30.52
N GLN A 229 -10.10 18.44 31.28
CA GLN A 229 -10.46 18.68 32.68
C GLN A 229 -9.21 18.85 33.56
N ASP A 230 -8.20 17.98 33.41
CA ASP A 230 -6.92 18.00 34.15
C ASP A 230 -7.05 18.45 35.62
N GLU A 231 -8.04 17.90 36.34
CA GLU A 231 -8.46 18.41 37.66
C GLU A 231 -7.30 18.42 38.68
N MET A 232 -6.36 17.50 38.52
CA MET A 232 -5.19 17.34 39.37
C MET A 232 -3.92 18.01 38.81
N GLY A 233 -4.02 18.73 37.68
CA GLY A 233 -2.90 19.41 37.03
C GLY A 233 -1.77 18.48 36.54
N VAL A 234 -2.07 17.20 36.40
CA VAL A 234 -1.10 16.15 36.09
C VAL A 234 -0.53 16.36 34.68
N PHE A 235 -1.38 16.69 33.71
CA PHE A 235 -0.96 16.89 32.33
C PHE A 235 -0.25 18.23 32.12
N ARG A 236 -0.65 19.29 32.86
CA ARG A 236 0.03 20.59 32.83
C ARG A 236 1.38 20.61 33.55
N SER A 237 1.63 19.69 34.48
CA SER A 237 2.88 19.64 35.25
C SER A 237 4.13 19.36 34.41
N GLU A 238 3.98 18.70 33.25
CA GLU A 238 5.09 18.37 32.35
C GLU A 238 5.18 19.38 31.21
N HIS A 239 6.30 20.10 31.17
CA HIS A 239 6.53 21.16 30.19
C HIS A 239 7.98 21.18 29.70
N ILE A 240 8.20 21.88 28.59
CA ILE A 240 9.54 22.14 28.08
C ILE A 240 10.29 23.05 29.08
N LYS A 241 11.58 22.79 29.29
CA LYS A 241 12.41 23.55 30.24
C LYS A 241 12.29 25.06 29.94
N ASN A 242 12.02 25.84 30.99
CA ASN A 242 11.81 27.30 30.94
C ASN A 242 10.61 27.78 30.08
N LYS A 243 9.71 26.88 29.67
CA LYS A 243 8.54 27.19 28.82
C LYS A 243 7.29 26.48 29.38
N PRO A 244 6.74 26.89 30.53
CA PRO A 244 5.58 26.25 31.16
C PRO A 244 4.29 26.29 30.31
N GLN A 245 4.18 27.25 29.40
CA GLN A 245 3.10 27.32 28.42
C GLN A 245 3.14 26.16 27.40
N ALA A 246 4.32 25.61 27.12
CA ALA A 246 4.51 24.45 26.25
C ALA A 246 4.42 23.16 27.07
N ASN A 247 3.26 22.96 27.71
CA ASN A 247 2.97 21.76 28.51
C ASN A 247 2.17 20.73 27.71
N PHE A 248 2.16 19.49 28.20
CA PHE A 248 1.54 18.37 27.50
C PHE A 248 0.05 18.58 27.22
N ARG A 249 -0.73 19.14 28.17
CA ARG A 249 -2.15 19.45 27.96
C ARG A 249 -2.35 20.42 26.80
N GLU A 250 -1.68 21.57 26.83
CA GLU A 250 -1.87 22.60 25.80
C GLU A 250 -1.43 22.12 24.41
N ILE A 251 -0.37 21.31 24.33
CA ILE A 251 0.06 20.66 23.08
C ILE A 251 -1.04 19.74 22.53
N VAL A 252 -1.62 18.88 23.37
CA VAL A 252 -2.68 17.95 22.95
C VAL A 252 -3.94 18.67 22.52
N LEU A 253 -4.34 19.73 23.22
CA LEU A 253 -5.52 20.55 22.86
C LEU A 253 -5.32 21.28 21.52
N LEU A 254 -4.14 21.86 21.29
CA LEU A 254 -3.84 22.51 20.00
C LEU A 254 -3.81 21.52 18.83
N LEU A 255 -3.30 20.30 19.06
CA LEU A 255 -3.33 19.23 18.06
C LEU A 255 -4.78 18.78 17.76
N ARG A 256 -5.64 18.66 18.79
CA ARG A 256 -7.07 18.38 18.63
C ARG A 256 -7.75 19.43 17.76
N ASP A 257 -7.39 20.69 17.95
CA ASP A 257 -7.94 21.82 17.19
C ASP A 257 -7.35 21.94 15.76
N GLY A 258 -6.52 20.98 15.35
CA GLY A 258 -6.02 20.84 13.98
C GLY A 258 -4.71 21.57 13.68
N ASN A 259 -4.03 22.14 14.69
CA ASN A 259 -2.73 22.79 14.51
C ASN A 259 -1.65 21.75 14.21
N LYS A 260 -0.70 22.08 13.34
CA LYS A 260 0.43 21.17 13.07
C LYS A 260 1.50 21.37 14.12
N MET A 261 2.26 20.31 14.38
CA MET A 261 3.36 20.32 15.34
C MET A 261 4.37 21.44 15.11
N LYS A 262 4.63 21.77 13.83
CA LYS A 262 5.51 22.88 13.44
C LYS A 262 4.95 24.22 13.89
N ASP A 263 3.67 24.48 13.61
CA ASP A 263 2.99 25.72 13.96
C ASP A 263 2.90 25.88 15.49
N ILE A 264 2.70 24.77 16.23
CA ILE A 264 2.70 24.77 17.70
C ILE A 264 4.12 25.07 18.25
N ALA A 265 5.16 24.48 17.66
CA ALA A 265 6.54 24.74 18.07
C ALA A 265 6.94 26.20 17.83
N ASP A 266 6.53 26.76 16.69
CA ASP A 266 6.72 28.17 16.36
C ASP A 266 5.93 29.07 17.34
N ASN A 267 4.67 28.73 17.66
CA ASN A 267 3.83 29.48 18.60
C ASN A 267 4.39 29.51 20.03
N PHE A 268 4.99 28.41 20.48
CA PHE A 268 5.62 28.36 21.81
C PHE A 268 7.07 28.83 21.84
N ASP A 269 7.65 29.14 20.67
CA ASP A 269 9.07 29.47 20.50
C ASP A 269 9.94 28.37 21.15
N VAL A 270 9.75 27.14 20.67
CA VAL A 270 10.49 25.95 21.12
C VAL A 270 10.98 25.14 19.92
N PRO A 271 12.12 24.43 20.03
CA PRO A 271 12.56 23.56 18.95
C PRO A 271 11.54 22.45 18.71
N LEU A 272 11.18 22.21 17.45
CA LEU A 272 10.25 21.15 17.04
C LEU A 272 10.62 19.79 17.64
N GLN A 273 11.92 19.48 17.70
CA GLN A 273 12.41 18.23 18.30
C GLN A 273 12.11 18.13 19.81
N SER A 274 12.18 19.25 20.53
CA SER A 274 11.87 19.29 21.97
C SER A 274 10.39 19.02 22.22
N LEU A 275 9.53 19.50 21.33
CA LEU A 275 8.10 19.32 21.40
C LEU A 275 7.70 17.86 21.14
N TYR A 276 8.27 17.22 20.11
CA TYR A 276 8.12 15.78 19.89
C TYR A 276 8.64 14.94 21.07
N THR A 277 9.77 15.34 21.65
CA THR A 277 10.38 14.61 22.78
C THR A 277 9.50 14.71 24.02
N LEU A 278 8.97 15.89 24.33
CA LEU A 278 8.04 16.09 25.44
C LEU A 278 6.77 15.27 25.22
N GLN A 279 6.17 15.35 24.03
CA GLN A 279 4.93 14.63 23.70
C GLN A 279 5.12 13.12 23.91
N LYS A 280 6.17 12.55 23.32
CA LYS A 280 6.48 11.12 23.44
C LYS A 280 6.64 10.70 24.91
N ARG A 281 7.48 11.43 25.66
CA ARG A 281 7.74 11.15 27.08
C ARG A 281 6.46 11.19 27.92
N CYS A 282 5.57 12.15 27.64
CA CYS A 282 4.34 12.31 28.40
C CYS A 282 3.32 11.21 28.08
N ILE A 283 3.23 10.77 26.83
CA ILE A 283 2.37 9.63 26.46
C ILE A 283 2.85 8.38 27.20
N ASP A 284 4.16 8.09 27.17
CA ASP A 284 4.75 6.95 27.89
C ASP A 284 4.46 7.02 29.41
N LYS A 285 4.66 8.21 30.00
CA LYS A 285 4.47 8.44 31.44
C LYS A 285 3.01 8.30 31.87
N TYR A 286 2.08 8.86 31.10
CA TYR A 286 0.68 8.96 31.49
C TYR A 286 -0.20 7.83 30.97
N ARG A 287 0.35 6.90 30.19
CA ARG A 287 -0.35 5.73 29.68
C ARG A 287 -1.19 5.01 30.75
N ASN A 288 -0.57 4.65 31.88
CA ASN A 288 -1.26 3.92 32.95
C ASN A 288 -2.27 4.79 33.70
N TYR A 289 -1.98 6.10 33.82
CA TYR A 289 -2.90 7.05 34.44
C TYR A 289 -4.18 7.21 33.60
N ILE A 290 -4.03 7.34 32.28
CA ILE A 290 -5.15 7.43 31.33
C ILE A 290 -5.98 6.15 31.35
N LYS A 291 -5.35 4.97 31.33
CA LYS A 291 -6.06 3.67 31.42
C LYS A 291 -6.89 3.48 32.70
N LYS A 292 -6.48 4.12 33.81
CA LYS A 292 -7.16 3.98 35.10
C LYS A 292 -8.36 4.92 35.26
N ASN A 293 -8.38 6.03 34.53
CA ASN A 293 -9.35 7.13 34.70
C ASN A 293 -10.31 7.29 33.51
N ILE A 294 -10.42 6.27 32.65
CA ILE A 294 -11.30 6.20 31.46
C ILE A 294 -11.98 4.84 31.43
#